data_AF-A0A4P5QRJ2-F1
#
_entry.id   AF-A0A4P5QRJ2-F1
#
_cell.length_a   1.000
_cell.length_b   1.000
_cell.length_c   1.000
_cell.angle_alpha   90.00
_cell.angle_beta   90.00
_cell.angle_gamma   90.00
#
_symmetry.space_group_name_H-M   'P 1'
#
loop_
_entity.id
_entity.type
_entity.pdbx_description
1 polymer ?
#
loop_
_entity_poly.entity_id
_entity_poly.type
_entity_poly.pdbx_seq_one_letter_code
_entity_poly.pdbx_strand_id
1 'polypeptide(L)'
;MSKVPLFFLAAAAAGGAAFSFVQWNARSAADAAAAERERRIAALEQSARAALDAAKKSQDALAIEKENVARLTKERDEALAKSKQIAAFAPGTPAAAGDAKPQADFRSMLGGFAKAFDDPEQRKAMKGMQEQMIGGAYAKLFKDLGLSEADSKLVTELLGERNFLAMDKGRKLLTGKADDAAVAELRKEIETTKNDYNAKVKAVLGEEKSSKLNAYEQTVGDRRSLDFMARDFDRKGYALDDSQKERLTTIMTAERMKNPSTEIPDLGGGPGMAMLMSDSEAKVKQQQEEAYQQRVLARATEAGLTPDQVNALAESQKRQNERRVFGRTMGRAFLLPR
;
A
#
# COMPACT_ATOMS: atom_id res chain seq x y z
N MET A 1 -48.18 -27.60 -75.83
CA MET A 1 -46.89 -27.96 -75.19
C MET A 1 -46.18 -26.68 -74.79
N SER A 2 -46.29 -26.28 -73.51
CA SER A 2 -45.69 -25.03 -73.02
C SER A 2 -44.31 -25.31 -72.43
N LYS A 3 -43.26 -24.72 -73.01
CA LYS A 3 -41.88 -24.82 -72.53
C LYS A 3 -41.69 -23.82 -71.40
N VAL A 4 -41.70 -24.29 -70.16
CA VAL A 4 -41.30 -23.48 -69.01
C VAL A 4 -39.79 -23.20 -69.14
N PRO A 5 -39.33 -21.95 -69.10
CA PRO A 5 -37.93 -21.62 -69.36
C PRO A 5 -37.02 -22.03 -68.20
N LEU A 6 -36.00 -22.85 -68.52
CA LEU A 6 -34.99 -23.40 -67.59
C LEU A 6 -34.26 -22.36 -66.72
N PHE A 7 -34.29 -21.08 -67.09
CA PHE A 7 -33.61 -20.01 -66.36
C PHE A 7 -34.21 -19.71 -64.98
N PHE A 8 -35.50 -19.98 -64.74
CA PHE A 8 -36.11 -19.75 -63.42
C PHE A 8 -35.70 -20.78 -62.36
N LEU A 9 -35.30 -22.00 -62.77
CA LEU A 9 -34.84 -23.04 -61.85
C LEU A 9 -33.43 -22.76 -61.31
N ALA A 10 -32.54 -22.19 -62.13
CA ALA A 10 -31.17 -21.87 -61.71
C ALA A 10 -31.12 -20.72 -60.69
N ALA A 11 -31.96 -19.69 -60.85
CA ALA A 11 -32.03 -18.56 -59.93
C ALA A 11 -32.60 -18.95 -58.55
N ALA A 12 -33.58 -19.86 -58.51
CA ALA A 12 -34.14 -20.37 -57.26
C ALA A 12 -33.13 -21.22 -56.46
N ALA A 13 -32.29 -22.00 -57.14
CA ALA A 13 -31.24 -22.81 -56.50
C ALA A 13 -30.13 -21.94 -55.88
N ALA A 14 -29.71 -20.87 -56.55
CA ALA A 14 -28.69 -19.95 -56.04
C ALA A 14 -29.18 -19.15 -54.81
N GLY A 15 -30.44 -18.70 -54.83
CA GLY A 15 -31.06 -18.01 -53.70
C GLY A 15 -31.18 -18.90 -52.45
N GLY A 16 -31.49 -20.19 -52.63
CA GLY A 16 -31.55 -21.16 -51.53
C GLY A 16 -30.19 -21.37 -50.86
N ALA A 17 -29.11 -21.53 -51.63
CA ALA A 17 -27.77 -21.74 -51.09
C ALA A 17 -27.26 -20.54 -50.27
N ALA A 18 -27.48 -19.31 -50.75
CA ALA A 18 -27.09 -18.09 -50.03
C ALA A 18 -27.86 -17.95 -48.71
N PHE A 19 -29.17 -18.22 -48.71
CA PHE A 19 -29.99 -18.18 -47.50
C PHE A 19 -29.58 -19.24 -46.47
N SER A 20 -29.28 -20.47 -46.91
CA SER A 20 -28.78 -21.53 -46.03
C SER A 20 -27.42 -21.18 -45.42
N PHE A 21 -26.52 -20.55 -46.16
CA PHE A 21 -25.21 -20.12 -45.63
C PHE A 21 -25.34 -19.02 -44.58
N VAL A 22 -26.22 -18.03 -44.80
CA VAL A 22 -26.49 -16.97 -43.82
C VAL A 22 -27.11 -17.55 -42.55
N GLN A 23 -28.08 -18.47 -42.67
CA GLN A 23 -28.66 -19.14 -41.49
C GLN A 23 -27.64 -19.98 -40.72
N TRP A 24 -26.73 -20.66 -41.42
CA TRP A 24 -25.67 -21.46 -40.80
C TRP A 24 -24.69 -20.58 -40.00
N ASN A 25 -24.24 -19.47 -40.59
CA ASN A 25 -23.38 -18.50 -39.90
C ASN A 25 -24.07 -17.92 -38.66
N ALA A 26 -25.34 -17.52 -38.77
CA ALA A 26 -26.09 -16.99 -37.64
C ALA A 26 -26.24 -18.01 -36.49
N ARG A 27 -26.47 -19.29 -36.81
CA ARG A 27 -26.51 -20.36 -35.79
C ARG A 27 -25.15 -20.60 -35.16
N SER A 28 -24.07 -20.67 -35.95
CA SER A 28 -22.72 -20.84 -35.41
C SER A 28 -22.30 -19.71 -34.46
N ALA A 29 -22.70 -18.47 -34.76
CA ALA A 29 -22.45 -17.32 -33.89
C ALA A 29 -23.26 -17.38 -32.60
N ALA A 30 -24.52 -17.83 -32.68
CA ALA A 30 -25.36 -18.04 -31.49
C ALA A 30 -24.80 -19.15 -30.59
N ASP A 31 -24.34 -20.27 -31.18
CA ASP A 31 -23.75 -21.39 -30.46
C ASP A 31 -22.43 -20.98 -29.78
N ALA A 32 -21.58 -20.20 -30.45
CA ALA A 32 -20.35 -19.66 -29.88
C ALA A 32 -20.64 -18.72 -28.69
N ALA A 33 -21.63 -17.84 -28.83
CA ALA A 33 -22.05 -16.94 -27.75
C ALA A 33 -22.65 -17.69 -26.55
N ALA A 34 -23.39 -18.78 -26.80
CA ALA A 34 -23.91 -19.65 -25.75
C ALA A 34 -22.78 -20.35 -24.99
N ALA A 35 -21.80 -20.93 -25.71
CA ALA A 35 -20.64 -21.57 -25.10
C ALA A 35 -19.78 -20.59 -24.28
N GLU A 36 -19.64 -19.34 -24.73
CA GLU A 36 -18.94 -18.31 -23.95
C GLU A 36 -19.69 -17.95 -22.66
N ARG A 37 -21.03 -17.83 -22.72
CA ARG A 37 -21.86 -17.57 -21.53
C ARG A 37 -21.74 -18.71 -20.51
N GLU A 38 -21.77 -19.96 -20.96
CA GLU A 38 -21.58 -21.14 -20.10
C GLU A 38 -20.20 -21.12 -19.41
N ARG A 39 -19.13 -20.80 -20.15
CA ARG A 39 -17.78 -20.65 -19.57
C ARG A 39 -17.72 -19.54 -18.52
N ARG A 40 -18.37 -18.40 -18.78
CA ARG A 40 -18.44 -17.29 -17.81
C ARG A 40 -19.23 -17.67 -16.56
N ILE A 41 -20.35 -18.39 -16.72
CA ILE A 41 -21.14 -18.89 -15.58
C ILE A 41 -20.31 -19.86 -14.75
N ALA A 42 -19.64 -20.84 -15.37
CA ALA A 42 -18.77 -21.78 -14.66
C ALA A 42 -17.62 -21.08 -13.93
N ALA A 43 -16.99 -20.08 -14.54
CA ALA A 43 -15.95 -19.29 -13.90
C ALA A 43 -16.48 -18.47 -12.72
N LEU A 44 -17.67 -17.88 -12.84
CA LEU A 44 -18.33 -17.15 -11.76
C LEU A 44 -18.69 -18.07 -10.60
N GLU A 45 -19.24 -19.26 -10.87
CA GLU A 45 -19.53 -20.26 -9.84
C GLU A 45 -18.27 -20.72 -9.10
N GLN A 46 -17.18 -20.97 -9.85
CA GLN A 46 -15.89 -21.31 -9.25
C GLN A 46 -15.36 -20.18 -8.36
N SER A 47 -15.46 -18.93 -8.81
CA SER A 47 -15.03 -17.76 -8.03
C SER A 47 -15.88 -17.57 -6.76
N ALA A 48 -17.18 -17.81 -6.85
CA ALA A 48 -18.10 -17.71 -5.72
C ALA A 48 -17.82 -18.80 -4.67
N ARG A 49 -17.52 -20.03 -5.09
CA ARG A 49 -17.09 -21.11 -4.20
C ARG A 49 -15.78 -20.77 -3.49
N ALA A 50 -14.78 -20.29 -4.22
CA ALA A 50 -13.50 -19.88 -3.64
C ALA A 50 -13.65 -18.73 -2.62
N ALA A 51 -14.52 -17.75 -2.93
CA ALA A 51 -14.82 -16.65 -2.02
C ALA A 51 -15.52 -17.12 -0.73
N LEU A 52 -16.43 -18.10 -0.85
CA LEU A 52 -17.13 -18.68 0.30
C LEU A 52 -16.19 -19.49 1.19
N ASP A 53 -15.28 -20.26 0.62
CA ASP A 53 -14.26 -21.01 1.38
C ASP A 53 -13.27 -20.07 2.07
N ALA A 54 -12.87 -18.99 1.42
CA ALA A 54 -12.05 -17.95 2.04
C ALA A 54 -12.78 -17.24 3.20
N ALA A 55 -14.07 -16.95 3.04
CA ALA A 55 -14.89 -16.35 4.10
C ALA A 55 -15.02 -17.28 5.32
N LYS A 56 -15.21 -18.59 5.10
CA LYS A 56 -15.22 -19.60 6.17
C LYS A 56 -13.88 -19.63 6.92
N LYS A 57 -12.76 -19.74 6.21
CA LYS A 57 -11.42 -19.71 6.82
C LYS A 57 -11.17 -18.44 7.63
N SER A 58 -11.68 -17.29 7.16
CA SER A 58 -11.59 -16.03 7.90
C SER A 58 -12.43 -16.03 9.17
N GLN A 59 -13.61 -16.67 9.17
CA GLN A 59 -14.42 -16.83 10.37
C GLN A 59 -13.73 -17.74 11.39
N ASP A 60 -13.13 -18.85 10.94
CA ASP A 60 -12.40 -19.78 11.79
C ASP A 60 -11.19 -19.07 12.45
N ALA A 61 -10.43 -18.29 11.67
CA ALA A 61 -9.31 -17.50 12.19
C ALA A 61 -9.76 -16.48 13.26
N LEU A 62 -10.91 -15.83 13.04
CA LEU A 62 -11.47 -14.86 13.98
C LEU A 62 -11.97 -15.54 15.27
N ALA A 63 -12.48 -16.78 15.19
CA ALA A 63 -12.82 -17.57 16.36
C ALA A 63 -11.58 -17.91 17.19
N ILE A 64 -10.49 -18.35 16.54
CA ILE A 64 -9.20 -18.62 17.19
C ILE A 64 -8.62 -17.35 17.84
N GLU A 65 -8.74 -16.20 17.18
CA GLU A 65 -8.25 -14.93 17.74
C GLU A 65 -9.05 -14.51 18.98
N LYS A 66 -10.38 -14.67 18.97
CA LYS A 66 -11.22 -14.44 20.16
C LYS A 66 -10.84 -15.33 21.33
N GLU A 67 -10.54 -16.60 21.07
CA GLU A 67 -10.05 -17.53 22.09
C GLU A 67 -8.69 -17.09 22.65
N ASN A 68 -7.77 -16.66 21.79
CA ASN A 68 -6.47 -16.14 22.20
C ASN A 68 -6.59 -14.87 23.06
N VAL A 69 -7.47 -13.94 22.69
CA VAL A 69 -7.73 -12.74 23.48
C VAL A 69 -8.30 -13.10 24.85
N ALA A 70 -9.23 -14.05 24.92
CA ALA A 70 -9.77 -14.52 26.19
C ALA A 70 -8.68 -15.16 27.08
N ARG A 71 -7.82 -16.01 26.49
CA ARG A 71 -6.68 -16.61 27.19
C ARG A 71 -5.71 -15.56 27.73
N LEU A 72 -5.27 -14.62 26.89
CA LEU A 72 -4.33 -13.56 27.28
C LEU A 72 -4.92 -12.63 28.35
N THR A 73 -6.23 -12.37 28.29
CA THR A 73 -6.94 -11.58 29.31
C THR A 73 -6.89 -12.30 30.66
N LYS A 74 -7.12 -13.62 30.69
CA LYS A 74 -7.02 -14.43 31.90
C LYS A 74 -5.59 -14.48 32.44
N GLU A 75 -4.59 -14.69 31.60
CA GLU A 75 -3.17 -14.69 32.00
C GLU A 75 -2.75 -13.34 32.59
N ARG A 76 -3.21 -12.22 32.00
CA ARG A 76 -3.00 -10.87 32.55
C ARG A 76 -3.62 -10.74 33.93
N ASP A 77 -4.87 -11.19 34.11
CA ASP A 77 -5.57 -11.06 35.39
C ASP A 77 -4.92 -11.90 36.49
N GLU A 78 -4.44 -13.10 36.14
CA GLU A 78 -3.65 -13.95 37.04
C GLU A 78 -2.29 -13.32 37.38
N ALA A 79 -1.61 -12.69 36.42
CA ALA A 79 -0.35 -11.97 36.67
C ALA A 79 -0.55 -10.75 37.58
N LEU A 80 -1.65 -10.01 37.41
CA LEU A 80 -2.04 -8.89 38.28
C LEU A 80 -2.43 -9.36 39.68
N ALA A 81 -3.05 -10.52 39.82
CA ALA A 81 -3.35 -11.11 41.13
C ALA A 81 -2.06 -11.54 41.86
N LYS A 82 -1.12 -12.17 41.14
CA LYS A 82 0.20 -12.54 41.68
C LYS A 82 1.04 -11.33 42.07
N SER A 83 1.03 -10.25 41.28
CA SER A 83 1.77 -9.03 41.61
C SER A 83 1.22 -8.34 42.87
N LYS A 84 -0.11 -8.35 43.06
CA LYS A 84 -0.75 -7.84 44.29
C LYS A 84 -0.39 -8.67 45.53
N GLN A 85 -0.24 -9.99 45.40
CA GLN A 85 0.22 -10.85 46.50
C GLN A 85 1.69 -10.59 46.87
N ILE A 86 2.55 -10.34 45.87
CA ILE A 86 3.97 -10.01 46.12
C ILE A 86 4.10 -8.64 46.80
N ALA A 87 3.26 -7.67 46.44
CA ALA A 87 3.22 -6.34 47.08
C ALA A 87 2.75 -6.38 48.55
N ALA A 88 2.07 -7.45 48.99
CA ALA A 88 1.57 -7.59 50.36
C ALA A 88 2.64 -8.10 51.36
N PHE A 89 3.83 -8.51 50.90
CA PHE A 89 4.90 -9.07 51.74
C PHE A 89 6.14 -8.19 51.90
N ALA A 90 6.12 -6.93 51.43
CA ALA A 90 7.24 -6.00 51.61
C ALA A 90 6.95 -4.98 52.74
N PRO A 91 7.64 -5.03 53.90
CA PRO A 91 7.49 -4.02 54.93
C PRO A 91 8.38 -2.81 54.67
N GLY A 92 7.75 -1.64 54.55
CA GLY A 92 8.31 -0.36 54.99
C GLY A 92 9.19 0.43 54.01
N THR A 93 8.58 1.13 53.04
CA THR A 93 9.04 2.46 52.59
C THR A 93 7.88 3.17 51.89
N PRO A 94 7.50 4.43 52.25
CA PRO A 94 6.39 5.12 51.60
C PRO A 94 6.87 5.69 50.26
N ALA A 95 6.72 4.91 49.19
CA ALA A 95 6.86 5.38 47.83
C ALA A 95 5.49 5.83 47.31
N ALA A 96 5.46 7.07 46.81
CA ALA A 96 4.30 7.75 46.27
C ALA A 96 3.50 6.86 45.30
N ALA A 97 2.18 6.91 45.44
CA ALA A 97 1.22 6.35 44.51
C ALA A 97 1.43 6.95 43.10
N GLY A 98 2.13 6.20 42.25
CA GLY A 98 2.20 6.45 40.82
C GLY A 98 1.11 5.64 40.13
N ASP A 99 0.08 6.34 39.66
CA ASP A 99 -1.03 5.80 38.87
C ASP A 99 -0.54 4.89 37.74
N ALA A 100 -0.95 3.63 37.77
CA ALA A 100 -0.82 2.72 36.64
C ALA A 100 -1.73 3.24 35.51
N LYS A 101 -1.12 3.87 34.49
CA LYS A 101 -1.86 4.39 33.34
C LYS A 101 -2.52 3.27 32.52
N PRO A 102 -3.74 3.48 31.99
CA PRO A 102 -4.41 2.53 31.10
C PRO A 102 -3.62 2.34 29.81
N GLN A 103 -3.82 1.19 29.17
CA GLN A 103 -3.40 0.82 27.82
C GLN A 103 -3.29 2.05 26.90
N ALA A 104 -2.08 2.34 26.42
CA ALA A 104 -1.72 3.61 25.80
C ALA A 104 -2.71 4.01 24.69
N ASP A 105 -3.49 5.06 24.97
CA ASP A 105 -4.30 5.77 23.97
C ASP A 105 -3.41 6.16 22.79
N PHE A 106 -3.89 6.01 21.56
CA PHE A 106 -3.18 6.44 20.35
C PHE A 106 -2.78 7.92 20.43
N ARG A 107 -3.59 8.76 21.12
CA ARG A 107 -3.20 10.14 21.46
C ARG A 107 -2.01 10.23 22.42
N SER A 108 -1.91 9.31 23.38
CA SER A 108 -0.78 9.22 24.31
C SER A 108 0.49 8.75 23.59
N MET A 109 0.36 7.81 22.64
CA MET A 109 1.46 7.38 21.77
C MET A 109 1.93 8.51 20.83
N LEU A 110 1.01 9.23 20.17
CA LEU A 110 1.32 10.42 19.38
C LEU A 110 1.91 11.55 20.24
N GLY A 111 1.43 11.74 21.47
CA GLY A 111 1.97 12.72 22.41
C GLY A 111 3.37 12.36 22.91
N GLY A 112 3.65 11.08 23.12
CA GLY A 112 5.00 10.58 23.43
C GLY A 112 5.98 10.80 22.27
N PHE A 113 5.53 10.54 21.03
CA PHE A 113 6.30 10.84 19.82
C PHE A 113 6.51 12.35 19.64
N ALA A 114 5.49 13.18 19.86
CA ALA A 114 5.62 14.63 19.75
C ALA A 114 6.63 15.21 20.75
N LYS A 115 6.64 14.70 22.01
CA LYS A 115 7.65 15.07 23.02
C LYS A 115 9.05 14.60 22.65
N ALA A 116 9.17 13.41 22.05
CA ALA A 116 10.44 12.93 21.52
C ALA A 116 11.00 13.84 20.40
N PHE A 117 10.11 14.50 19.64
CA PHE A 117 10.50 15.50 18.65
C PHE A 117 10.92 16.85 19.23
N ASP A 118 10.56 17.18 20.46
CA ASP A 118 10.95 18.44 21.10
C ASP A 118 12.27 18.32 21.88
N ASP A 119 12.71 17.10 22.18
CA ASP A 119 14.00 16.81 22.82
C ASP A 119 15.14 16.81 21.77
N PRO A 120 16.15 17.72 21.88
CA PRO A 120 17.26 17.80 20.93
C PRO A 120 18.08 16.51 20.79
N GLU A 121 18.26 15.74 21.87
CA GLU A 121 19.02 14.48 21.82
C GLU A 121 18.25 13.41 21.05
N GLN A 122 16.94 13.33 21.29
CA GLN A 122 16.06 12.40 20.58
C GLN A 122 15.91 12.80 19.10
N ARG A 123 15.81 14.09 18.78
CA ARG A 123 15.86 14.57 17.39
C ARG A 123 17.14 14.14 16.68
N LYS A 124 18.29 14.30 17.33
CA LYS A 124 19.59 13.88 16.79
C LYS A 124 19.63 12.37 16.56
N ALA A 125 19.14 11.58 17.52
CA ALA A 125 19.05 10.13 17.40
C ALA A 125 18.13 9.69 16.24
N MET A 126 16.96 10.32 16.10
CA MET A 126 16.02 10.04 15.01
C MET A 126 16.61 10.39 13.63
N LYS A 127 17.30 11.53 13.53
CA LYS A 127 18.00 11.90 12.30
C LYS A 127 19.09 10.87 11.95
N GLY A 128 19.90 10.45 12.91
CA GLY A 128 20.90 9.39 12.70
C GLY A 128 20.29 8.06 12.25
N MET A 129 19.18 7.64 12.85
CA MET A 129 18.45 6.44 12.43
C MET A 129 17.90 6.57 10.99
N GLN A 130 17.37 7.75 10.65
CA GLN A 130 16.86 8.03 9.31
C GLN A 130 17.98 8.05 8.27
N GLU A 131 19.11 8.67 8.58
CA GLU A 131 20.30 8.66 7.73
C GLU A 131 20.82 7.23 7.50
N GLN A 132 20.87 6.39 8.54
CA GLN A 132 21.24 4.99 8.39
C GLN A 132 20.26 4.24 7.46
N MET A 133 18.95 4.49 7.61
CA MET A 133 17.93 3.87 6.75
C MET A 133 18.08 4.34 5.29
N ILE A 134 18.33 5.63 5.05
CA ILE A 134 18.57 6.19 3.72
C ILE A 134 19.87 5.64 3.15
N GLY A 135 20.97 5.64 3.91
CA GLY A 135 22.26 5.10 3.51
C GLY A 135 22.13 3.65 3.03
N GLY A 136 21.43 2.79 3.79
CA GLY A 136 21.15 1.41 3.39
C GLY A 136 20.28 1.33 2.12
N ALA A 137 19.20 2.10 2.03
CA ALA A 137 18.27 2.06 0.90
C ALA A 137 18.88 2.62 -0.40
N TYR A 138 19.87 3.51 -0.32
CA TYR A 138 20.52 4.15 -1.47
C TYR A 138 21.93 3.62 -1.75
N ALA A 139 22.48 2.73 -0.91
CA ALA A 139 23.85 2.22 -1.02
C ALA A 139 24.18 1.67 -2.41
N LYS A 140 23.28 0.83 -2.97
CA LYS A 140 23.46 0.27 -4.31
C LYS A 140 23.50 1.38 -5.37
N LEU A 141 22.58 2.34 -5.30
CA LEU A 141 22.53 3.46 -6.23
C LEU A 141 23.80 4.30 -6.15
N PHE A 142 24.29 4.62 -4.95
CA PHE A 142 25.51 5.41 -4.79
C PHE A 142 26.73 4.73 -5.39
N LYS A 143 26.82 3.40 -5.26
CA LYS A 143 27.83 2.60 -5.95
C LYS A 143 27.67 2.66 -7.48
N ASP A 144 26.45 2.52 -7.98
CA ASP A 144 26.15 2.57 -9.42
C ASP A 144 26.42 3.97 -10.02
N LEU A 145 26.27 5.04 -9.23
CA LEU A 145 26.61 6.42 -9.59
C LEU A 145 28.11 6.75 -9.43
N GLY A 146 28.91 5.81 -8.91
CA GLY A 146 30.32 6.03 -8.62
C GLY A 146 30.54 7.23 -7.70
N LEU A 147 29.75 7.34 -6.63
CA LEU A 147 29.95 8.38 -5.62
C LEU A 147 31.11 8.03 -4.71
N SER A 148 31.86 9.04 -4.27
CA SER A 148 32.81 8.86 -3.18
C SER A 148 32.06 8.58 -1.87
N GLU A 149 32.75 8.08 -0.84
CA GLU A 149 32.16 7.91 0.49
C GLU A 149 31.71 9.26 1.07
N ALA A 150 32.50 10.31 0.84
CA ALA A 150 32.17 11.67 1.25
C ALA A 150 30.91 12.20 0.56
N ASP A 151 30.78 12.02 -0.76
CA ASP A 151 29.59 12.46 -1.51
C ASP A 151 28.36 11.64 -1.13
N SER A 152 28.52 10.32 -0.93
CA SER A 152 27.43 9.43 -0.51
C SER A 152 26.89 9.86 0.85
N LYS A 153 27.78 10.14 1.82
CA LYS A 153 27.41 10.63 3.14
C LYS A 153 26.70 11.99 3.06
N LEU A 154 27.26 12.94 2.31
CA LEU A 154 26.66 14.26 2.15
C LEU A 154 25.27 14.20 1.50
N VAL A 155 25.09 13.37 0.48
CA VAL A 155 23.78 13.16 -0.15
C VAL A 155 22.80 12.51 0.85
N THR A 156 23.22 11.49 1.61
CA THR A 156 22.39 10.89 2.66
C THR A 156 21.95 11.91 3.70
N GLU A 157 22.86 12.76 4.19
CA GLU A 157 22.57 13.83 5.15
C GLU A 157 21.56 14.83 4.58
N LEU A 158 21.73 15.25 3.31
CA LEU A 158 20.80 16.18 2.64
C LEU A 158 19.41 15.56 2.47
N LEU A 159 19.32 14.29 2.08
CA LEU A 159 18.04 13.58 1.95
C LEU A 159 17.37 13.36 3.31
N GLY A 160 18.17 13.02 4.33
CA GLY A 160 17.72 12.88 5.71
C GLY A 160 17.14 14.19 6.26
N GLU A 161 17.88 15.28 6.12
CA GLU A 161 17.46 16.62 6.54
C GLU A 161 16.18 17.07 5.82
N ARG A 162 16.09 16.86 4.50
CA ARG A 162 14.88 17.16 3.72
C ARG A 162 13.66 16.42 4.28
N ASN A 163 13.79 15.12 4.50
CA ASN A 163 12.69 14.30 4.99
C ASN A 163 12.32 14.66 6.44
N PHE A 164 13.32 14.94 7.28
CA PHE A 164 13.13 15.35 8.67
C PHE A 164 12.41 16.70 8.77
N LEU A 165 12.81 17.69 7.96
CA LEU A 165 12.14 18.98 7.90
C LEU A 165 10.70 18.86 7.41
N ALA A 166 10.45 18.03 6.40
CA ALA A 166 9.10 17.78 5.92
C ALA A 166 8.23 17.15 7.02
N MET A 167 8.77 16.21 7.81
CA MET A 167 8.10 15.62 8.97
C MET A 167 7.85 16.65 10.09
N ASP A 168 8.84 17.48 10.43
CA ASP A 168 8.70 18.53 11.46
C ASP A 168 7.63 19.57 11.06
N LYS A 169 7.58 19.92 9.77
CA LYS A 169 6.51 20.77 9.22
C LYS A 169 5.15 20.06 9.28
N GLY A 170 5.08 18.79 8.88
CA GLY A 170 3.85 17.98 8.95
C GLY A 170 3.29 17.83 10.37
N ARG A 171 4.17 17.79 11.39
CA ARG A 171 3.78 17.76 12.80
C ARG A 171 2.89 18.95 13.18
N LYS A 172 3.16 20.13 12.64
CA LYS A 172 2.39 21.35 12.96
C LYS A 172 0.90 21.21 12.61
N LEU A 173 0.56 20.42 11.58
CA LEU A 173 -0.83 20.11 11.24
C LEU A 173 -1.49 19.11 12.20
N LEU A 174 -0.71 18.22 12.80
CA LEU A 174 -1.22 17.22 13.75
C LEU A 174 -1.45 17.81 15.15
N THR A 175 -0.74 18.88 15.49
CA THR A 175 -0.85 19.56 16.79
C THR A 175 -1.75 20.80 16.77
N GLY A 176 -2.21 21.25 15.58
CA GLY A 176 -3.07 22.41 15.39
C GLY A 176 -4.44 22.08 14.80
N LYS A 177 -5.37 23.05 14.76
CA LYS A 177 -6.57 22.96 13.93
C LYS A 177 -6.15 23.23 12.48
N ALA A 178 -5.91 22.17 11.71
CA ALA A 178 -5.61 22.30 10.29
C ALA A 178 -6.90 22.60 9.51
N ASP A 179 -6.99 23.79 8.92
CA ASP A 179 -7.96 24.09 7.86
C ASP A 179 -7.32 23.84 6.48
N ASP A 180 -8.14 23.87 5.42
CA ASP A 180 -7.69 23.59 4.06
C ASP A 180 -6.58 24.56 3.61
N ALA A 181 -6.61 25.81 4.09
CA ALA A 181 -5.60 26.82 3.82
C ALA A 181 -4.25 26.47 4.45
N ALA A 182 -4.24 26.03 5.72
CA ALA A 182 -3.03 25.58 6.40
C ALA A 182 -2.43 24.32 5.74
N VAL A 183 -3.27 23.41 5.25
CA VAL A 183 -2.84 22.22 4.49
C VAL A 183 -2.21 22.63 3.16
N ALA A 184 -2.80 23.58 2.44
CA ALA A 184 -2.28 24.08 1.17
C ALA A 184 -0.93 24.77 1.33
N GLU A 185 -0.78 25.64 2.35
CA GLU A 185 0.48 26.32 2.62
C GLU A 185 1.58 25.34 3.04
N LEU A 186 1.25 24.34 3.86
CA LEU A 186 2.20 23.28 4.21
C LEU A 186 2.75 22.57 2.97
N ARG A 187 1.87 22.22 2.01
CA ARG A 187 2.30 21.54 0.78
C ARG A 187 3.31 22.38 0.02
N LYS A 188 3.03 23.68 -0.15
CA LYS A 188 3.92 24.62 -0.80
C LYS A 188 5.26 24.75 -0.07
N GLU A 189 5.23 24.78 1.25
CA GLU A 189 6.43 24.80 2.10
C GLU A 189 7.27 23.53 1.96
N ILE A 190 6.65 22.36 1.90
CA ILE A 190 7.32 21.06 1.70
C ILE A 190 7.91 20.99 0.30
N GLU A 191 7.19 21.45 -0.71
CA GLU A 191 7.67 21.51 -2.10
C GLU A 191 8.86 22.47 -2.24
N THR A 192 8.79 23.65 -1.62
CA THR A 192 9.92 24.60 -1.57
C THR A 192 11.14 23.96 -0.93
N THR A 193 10.95 23.33 0.24
CA THR A 193 12.02 22.61 0.94
C THR A 193 12.61 21.52 0.04
N LYS A 194 11.76 20.73 -0.63
CA LYS A 194 12.22 19.70 -1.56
C LYS A 194 13.07 20.28 -2.69
N ASN A 195 12.64 21.38 -3.30
CA ASN A 195 13.36 22.02 -4.40
C ASN A 195 14.72 22.57 -3.95
N ASP A 196 14.79 23.19 -2.77
CA ASP A 196 16.04 23.70 -2.19
C ASP A 196 17.05 22.57 -1.95
N TYR A 197 16.60 21.46 -1.36
CA TYR A 197 17.47 20.29 -1.14
C TYR A 197 17.85 19.58 -2.43
N ASN A 198 16.95 19.52 -3.41
CA ASN A 198 17.27 18.98 -4.73
C ASN A 198 18.34 19.84 -5.42
N ALA A 199 18.30 21.17 -5.27
CA ALA A 199 19.35 22.05 -5.79
C ALA A 199 20.70 21.81 -5.09
N LYS A 200 20.72 21.62 -3.76
CA LYS A 200 21.94 21.27 -3.01
C LYS A 200 22.51 19.92 -3.44
N VAL A 201 21.66 18.90 -3.56
CA VAL A 201 22.05 17.57 -4.02
C VAL A 201 22.59 17.63 -5.46
N LYS A 202 21.96 18.42 -6.33
CA LYS A 202 22.44 18.67 -7.69
C LYS A 202 23.79 19.39 -7.72
N ALA A 203 24.05 20.32 -6.80
CA ALA A 203 25.36 20.97 -6.69
C ALA A 203 26.49 19.98 -6.31
N VAL A 204 26.18 18.97 -5.49
CA VAL A 204 27.13 17.91 -5.11
C VAL A 204 27.32 16.90 -6.24
N LEU A 205 26.23 16.47 -6.88
CA LEU A 205 26.22 15.34 -7.81
C LEU A 205 26.41 15.72 -9.28
N GLY A 206 26.15 16.98 -9.63
CA GLY A 206 25.95 17.40 -11.01
C GLY A 206 24.60 16.95 -11.59
N GLU A 207 24.28 17.42 -12.80
CA GLU A 207 23.00 17.18 -13.47
C GLU A 207 22.71 15.69 -13.68
N GLU A 208 23.66 14.95 -14.25
CA GLU A 208 23.42 13.56 -14.68
C GLU A 208 23.13 12.64 -13.49
N LYS A 209 23.98 12.69 -12.46
CA LYS A 209 23.81 11.85 -11.26
C LYS A 209 22.61 12.29 -10.43
N SER A 210 22.31 13.59 -10.38
CA SER A 210 21.09 14.10 -9.73
C SER A 210 19.82 13.62 -10.44
N SER A 211 19.81 13.60 -11.78
CA SER A 211 18.69 13.07 -12.56
C SER A 211 18.43 11.59 -12.27
N LYS A 212 19.50 10.77 -12.26
CA LYS A 212 19.43 9.35 -11.88
C LYS A 212 18.95 9.14 -10.45
N LEU A 213 19.42 9.97 -9.50
CA LEU A 213 18.95 9.95 -8.12
C LEU A 213 17.45 10.28 -8.05
N ASN A 214 16.99 11.35 -8.69
CA ASN A 214 15.58 11.74 -8.71
C ASN A 214 14.68 10.65 -9.28
N ALA A 215 15.13 9.98 -10.35
CA ALA A 215 14.43 8.83 -10.92
C ALA A 215 14.35 7.67 -9.92
N TYR A 216 15.45 7.39 -9.20
CA TYR A 216 15.45 6.38 -8.14
C TYR A 216 14.50 6.74 -6.99
N GLU A 217 14.48 8.00 -6.54
CA GLU A 217 13.59 8.46 -5.46
C GLU A 217 12.11 8.19 -5.77
N GLN A 218 11.71 8.30 -7.05
CA GLN A 218 10.35 7.99 -7.48
C GLN A 218 9.98 6.51 -7.26
N THR A 219 10.98 5.62 -7.26
CA THR A 219 10.77 4.18 -7.04
C THR A 219 10.82 3.77 -5.58
N VAL A 220 11.40 4.58 -4.68
CA VAL A 220 11.66 4.19 -3.28
C VAL A 220 10.39 3.79 -2.53
N GLY A 221 9.29 4.52 -2.76
CA GLY A 221 8.00 4.18 -2.15
C GLY A 221 7.48 2.81 -2.61
N ASP A 222 7.59 2.52 -3.91
CA ASP A 222 7.17 1.24 -4.47
C ASP A 222 8.08 0.09 -4.06
N ARG A 223 9.41 0.32 -4.02
CA ARG A 223 10.38 -0.65 -3.50
C ARG A 223 10.07 -1.02 -2.06
N ARG A 224 9.86 -0.03 -1.19
CA ARG A 224 9.52 -0.28 0.22
C ARG A 224 8.21 -1.04 0.36
N SER A 225 7.20 -0.66 -0.42
CA SER A 225 5.91 -1.37 -0.43
C SER A 225 6.11 -2.82 -0.89
N LEU A 226 6.90 -3.03 -1.95
CA LEU A 226 7.18 -4.34 -2.49
C LEU A 226 8.00 -5.20 -1.52
N ASP A 227 9.01 -4.64 -0.86
CA ASP A 227 9.82 -5.34 0.15
C ASP A 227 8.95 -5.82 1.32
N PHE A 228 7.98 -5.01 1.75
CA PHE A 228 7.02 -5.41 2.76
C PHE A 228 6.15 -6.59 2.28
N MET A 229 5.70 -6.56 1.02
CA MET A 229 4.92 -7.64 0.43
C MET A 229 5.78 -8.89 0.21
N ALA A 230 7.02 -8.75 -0.25
CA ALA A 230 7.94 -9.85 -0.54
C ALA A 230 8.20 -10.71 0.69
N ARG A 231 8.28 -10.12 1.90
CA ARG A 231 8.36 -10.89 3.15
C ARG A 231 7.17 -11.83 3.35
N ASP A 232 5.97 -11.46 2.88
CA ASP A 232 4.81 -12.36 2.90
C ASP A 232 4.93 -13.48 1.87
N PHE A 233 5.47 -13.17 0.68
CA PHE A 233 5.68 -14.13 -0.39
C PHE A 233 6.70 -15.19 0.06
N ASP A 234 7.80 -14.77 0.67
CA ASP A 234 8.83 -15.65 1.21
C ASP A 234 8.24 -16.64 2.23
N ARG A 235 7.42 -16.15 3.17
CA ARG A 235 6.75 -17.01 4.17
C ARG A 235 5.79 -18.02 3.56
N LYS A 236 5.23 -17.72 2.39
CA LYS A 236 4.30 -18.61 1.66
C LYS A 236 5.00 -19.53 0.66
N GLY A 237 6.34 -19.45 0.53
CA GLY A 237 7.10 -20.26 -0.41
C GLY A 237 7.09 -19.74 -1.86
N TYR A 238 6.67 -18.49 -2.08
CA TYR A 238 6.57 -17.85 -3.40
C TYR A 238 7.54 -16.68 -3.55
N ALA A 239 8.75 -16.80 -2.97
CA ALA A 239 9.76 -15.74 -2.93
C ALA A 239 9.97 -15.09 -4.30
N LEU A 240 10.05 -13.76 -4.32
CA LEU A 240 10.36 -13.01 -5.54
C LEU A 240 11.87 -12.92 -5.70
N ASP A 241 12.38 -13.26 -6.89
CA ASP A 241 13.78 -13.00 -7.21
C ASP A 241 14.03 -11.50 -7.46
N ASP A 242 15.30 -11.09 -7.45
CA ASP A 242 15.68 -9.68 -7.58
C ASP A 242 15.25 -9.07 -8.93
N SER A 243 15.21 -9.89 -9.99
CA SER A 243 14.80 -9.47 -11.31
C SER A 243 13.29 -9.24 -11.38
N GLN A 244 12.50 -10.13 -10.76
CA GLN A 244 11.05 -9.98 -10.58
C GLN A 244 10.74 -8.73 -9.75
N LYS A 245 11.48 -8.49 -8.65
CA LYS A 245 11.31 -7.30 -7.81
C LYS A 245 11.57 -6.01 -8.57
N GLU A 246 12.64 -5.96 -9.36
CA GLU A 246 12.99 -4.77 -10.14
C GLU A 246 11.94 -4.47 -11.24
N ARG A 247 11.50 -5.50 -11.98
CA ARG A 247 10.45 -5.34 -13.01
C ARG A 247 9.12 -4.95 -12.41
N LEU A 248 8.73 -5.57 -11.29
CA LEU A 248 7.47 -5.25 -10.61
C LEU A 248 7.50 -3.83 -10.02
N THR A 249 8.63 -3.41 -9.44
CA THR A 249 8.84 -2.03 -9.00
C THR A 249 8.68 -1.06 -10.17
N THR A 250 9.27 -1.36 -11.33
CA THR A 250 9.14 -0.52 -12.53
C THR A 250 7.69 -0.40 -12.98
N ILE A 251 6.93 -1.50 -12.99
CA ILE A 251 5.49 -1.50 -13.32
C ILE A 251 4.71 -0.67 -12.30
N MET A 252 4.95 -0.88 -11.01
CA MET A 252 4.32 -0.14 -9.92
C MET A 252 4.55 1.37 -10.06
N THR A 253 5.80 1.80 -10.27
CA THR A 253 6.12 3.21 -10.45
C THR A 253 5.48 3.77 -11.72
N ALA A 254 5.53 3.05 -12.84
CA ALA A 254 4.90 3.49 -14.09
C ALA A 254 3.37 3.64 -13.95
N GLU A 255 2.70 2.71 -13.30
CA GLU A 255 1.24 2.79 -13.07
C GLU A 255 0.85 3.87 -12.07
N ARG A 256 1.73 4.19 -11.11
CA ARG A 256 1.55 5.28 -10.16
C ARG A 256 1.70 6.63 -10.82
N MET A 257 2.68 6.79 -11.71
CA MET A 257 2.92 8.04 -12.44
C MET A 257 1.76 8.43 -13.37
N LYS A 258 0.88 7.50 -13.75
CA LYS A 258 -0.35 7.82 -14.50
C LYS A 258 -1.38 8.58 -13.67
N ASN A 259 -1.40 8.34 -12.35
CA ASN A 259 -2.29 9.02 -11.40
C ASN A 259 -1.44 9.43 -10.18
N PRO A 260 -0.59 10.46 -10.31
CA PRO A 260 0.26 10.90 -9.22
C PRO A 260 -0.63 11.29 -8.04
N SER A 261 -0.37 10.71 -6.87
CA SER A 261 -1.10 11.11 -5.68
C SER A 261 -0.73 12.56 -5.35
N THR A 262 -1.73 13.37 -5.02
CA THR A 262 -1.49 14.72 -4.49
C THR A 262 -1.13 14.69 -3.01
N GLU A 263 -0.70 13.54 -2.48
CA GLU A 263 -0.34 13.43 -1.07
C GLU A 263 1.00 14.10 -0.83
N ILE A 264 1.12 14.75 0.32
CA ILE A 264 2.44 14.98 0.90
C ILE A 264 3.10 13.60 0.97
N PRO A 265 4.30 13.41 0.39
CA PRO A 265 4.96 12.11 0.34
C PRO A 265 4.91 11.44 1.71
N ASP A 266 4.66 10.13 1.80
CA ASP A 266 4.67 9.41 3.08
C ASP A 266 5.96 9.74 3.84
N LEU A 267 5.85 10.65 4.82
CA LEU A 267 6.96 11.28 5.55
C LEU A 267 7.58 10.32 6.57
N GLY A 268 7.38 9.01 6.42
CA GLY A 268 7.91 7.99 7.30
C GLY A 268 6.88 7.41 8.27
N GLY A 269 5.71 7.00 7.77
CA GLY A 269 4.90 5.99 8.48
C GLY A 269 4.00 6.51 9.59
N GLY A 270 3.58 7.77 9.55
CA GLY A 270 2.59 8.31 10.48
C GLY A 270 1.16 8.16 9.93
N PRO A 271 0.18 7.61 10.69
CA PRO A 271 -1.24 7.54 10.29
C PRO A 271 -1.92 8.91 10.11
N GLY A 272 -1.21 10.02 10.34
CA GLY A 272 -1.77 11.33 10.65
C GLY A 272 -2.59 11.98 9.54
N MET A 273 -2.14 11.95 8.27
CA MET A 273 -2.84 12.70 7.21
C MET A 273 -4.07 11.96 6.66
N ALA A 274 -4.03 10.63 6.59
CA ALA A 274 -5.16 9.83 6.12
C ALA A 274 -6.37 9.89 7.08
N MET A 275 -6.12 10.20 8.36
CA MET A 275 -7.12 10.40 9.40
C MET A 275 -7.85 11.75 9.30
N LEU A 276 -7.20 12.75 8.69
CA LEU A 276 -7.73 14.11 8.52
C LEU A 276 -8.59 14.26 7.26
N MET A 277 -8.73 13.20 6.47
CA MET A 277 -9.53 13.21 5.26
C MET A 277 -11.03 13.07 5.56
N SER A 278 -11.85 13.79 4.80
CA SER A 278 -13.30 13.56 4.79
C SER A 278 -13.62 12.18 4.20
N ASP A 279 -14.83 11.65 4.47
CA ASP A 279 -15.23 10.33 4.00
C ASP A 279 -15.33 10.25 2.46
N SER A 280 -15.71 11.34 1.81
CA SER A 280 -15.76 11.44 0.35
C SER A 280 -14.37 11.38 -0.26
N GLU A 281 -13.41 12.16 0.26
CA GLU A 281 -12.03 12.14 -0.22
C GLU A 281 -11.35 10.80 0.07
N ALA A 282 -11.62 10.23 1.25
CA ALA A 282 -11.13 8.92 1.66
C ALA A 282 -11.62 7.80 0.72
N LYS A 283 -12.88 7.90 0.26
CA LYS A 283 -13.47 6.95 -0.70
C LYS A 283 -12.89 7.12 -2.10
N VAL A 284 -12.76 8.36 -2.60
CA VAL A 284 -12.14 8.63 -3.90
C VAL A 284 -10.71 8.11 -3.94
N LYS A 285 -9.93 8.35 -2.89
CA LYS A 285 -8.55 7.83 -2.80
C LYS A 285 -8.50 6.30 -2.73
N GLN A 286 -9.44 5.68 -2.03
CA GLN A 286 -9.51 4.22 -1.99
C GLN A 286 -9.77 3.65 -3.39
N GLN A 287 -10.69 4.24 -4.15
CA GLN A 287 -10.96 3.82 -5.53
C GLN A 287 -9.76 4.03 -6.45
N GLN A 288 -9.03 5.13 -6.29
CA GLN A 288 -7.79 5.38 -7.04
C GLN A 288 -6.71 4.33 -6.75
N GLU A 289 -6.55 3.97 -5.48
CA GLU A 289 -5.62 2.91 -5.06
C GLU A 289 -6.02 1.55 -5.61
N GLU A 290 -7.30 1.17 -5.51
CA GLU A 290 -7.81 -0.10 -6.03
C GLU A 290 -7.62 -0.19 -7.56
N ALA A 291 -7.91 0.90 -8.28
CA ALA A 291 -7.68 0.96 -9.72
C ALA A 291 -6.19 0.86 -10.07
N TYR A 292 -5.31 1.50 -9.28
CA TYR A 292 -3.85 1.36 -9.42
C TYR A 292 -3.41 -0.09 -9.23
N GLN A 293 -3.85 -0.72 -8.14
CA GLN A 293 -3.55 -2.11 -7.81
C GLN A 293 -4.01 -3.08 -8.91
N GLN A 294 -5.23 -2.90 -9.45
CA GLN A 294 -5.73 -3.69 -10.57
C GLN A 294 -4.85 -3.58 -11.81
N ARG A 295 -4.37 -2.37 -12.15
CA ARG A 295 -3.46 -2.17 -13.30
C ARG A 295 -2.10 -2.84 -13.06
N VAL A 296 -1.58 -2.78 -11.84
CA VAL A 296 -0.34 -3.49 -11.47
C VAL A 296 -0.54 -5.00 -11.60
N LEU A 297 -1.65 -5.55 -11.10
CA LEU A 297 -1.95 -6.98 -11.20
C LEU A 297 -2.10 -7.45 -12.65
N ALA A 298 -2.77 -6.65 -13.48
CA ALA A 298 -2.93 -6.96 -14.91
C ALA A 298 -1.58 -7.08 -15.65
N ARG A 299 -0.56 -6.39 -15.16
CA ARG A 299 0.79 -6.37 -15.72
C ARG A 299 1.79 -7.22 -14.93
N ALA A 300 1.39 -7.84 -13.82
CA ALA A 300 2.30 -8.56 -12.94
C ALA A 300 3.01 -9.73 -13.63
N THR A 301 2.36 -10.37 -14.61
CA THR A 301 2.98 -11.42 -15.44
C THR A 301 4.08 -10.90 -16.37
N GLU A 302 4.05 -9.62 -16.76
CA GLU A 302 5.15 -8.95 -17.51
C GLU A 302 6.43 -8.88 -16.67
N ALA A 303 6.31 -8.84 -15.33
CA ALA A 303 7.45 -8.95 -14.43
C ALA A 303 7.97 -10.39 -14.27
N GLY A 304 7.37 -11.37 -14.95
CA GLY A 304 7.73 -12.78 -14.86
C GLY A 304 7.22 -13.45 -13.59
N LEU A 305 6.18 -12.90 -12.94
CA LEU A 305 5.55 -13.54 -11.79
C LEU A 305 4.76 -14.78 -12.23
N THR A 306 4.87 -15.85 -11.44
CA THR A 306 4.04 -17.06 -11.60
C THR A 306 2.60 -16.77 -11.19
N PRO A 307 1.62 -17.62 -11.60
CA PRO A 307 0.23 -17.47 -11.15
C PRO A 307 0.08 -17.40 -9.62
N ASP A 308 0.85 -18.19 -8.87
CA ASP A 308 0.83 -18.17 -7.42
C ASP A 308 1.37 -16.86 -6.84
N GLN A 309 2.43 -16.30 -7.44
CA GLN A 309 2.97 -14.99 -7.06
C GLN A 309 2.00 -13.85 -7.38
N VAL A 310 1.29 -13.91 -8.52
CA VAL A 310 0.24 -12.94 -8.87
C VAL A 310 -0.92 -13.02 -7.87
N ASN A 311 -1.35 -14.22 -7.50
CA ASN A 311 -2.37 -14.42 -6.47
C ASN A 311 -1.91 -13.88 -5.10
N ALA A 312 -0.67 -14.17 -4.70
CA ALA A 312 -0.09 -13.64 -3.46
C ALA A 312 -0.04 -12.10 -3.46
N LEU A 313 0.27 -11.48 -4.60
CA LEU A 313 0.24 -10.02 -4.78
C LEU A 313 -1.17 -9.46 -4.57
N ALA A 314 -2.17 -10.07 -5.22
CA ALA A 314 -3.57 -9.64 -5.10
C ALA A 314 -4.08 -9.75 -3.67
N GLU A 315 -3.78 -10.85 -2.97
CA GLU A 315 -4.12 -11.02 -1.57
C GLU A 315 -3.42 -9.98 -0.67
N SER A 316 -2.15 -9.68 -0.94
CA SER A 316 -1.39 -8.71 -0.16
C SER A 316 -1.97 -7.30 -0.28
N GLN A 317 -2.30 -6.88 -1.50
CA GLN A 317 -2.97 -5.62 -1.79
C GLN A 317 -4.35 -5.54 -1.12
N LYS A 318 -5.14 -6.61 -1.20
CA LYS A 318 -6.45 -6.69 -0.52
C LYS A 318 -6.30 -6.50 1.00
N ARG A 319 -5.38 -7.23 1.64
CA ARG A 319 -5.12 -7.08 3.09
C ARG A 319 -4.64 -5.68 3.44
N GLN A 320 -3.85 -5.03 2.58
CA GLN A 320 -3.41 -3.65 2.81
C GLN A 320 -4.59 -2.67 2.77
N ASN A 321 -5.52 -2.85 1.83
CA ASN A 321 -6.74 -2.03 1.75
C ASN A 321 -7.64 -2.24 2.98
N GLU A 322 -7.84 -3.49 3.39
CA GLU A 322 -8.61 -3.83 4.59
C GLU A 322 -8.00 -3.17 5.84
N ARG A 323 -6.67 -3.26 6.01
CA ARG A 323 -5.97 -2.58 7.11
C ARG A 323 -6.11 -1.06 7.04
N ARG A 324 -6.05 -0.46 5.86
CA ARG A 324 -6.26 0.99 5.68
C ARG A 324 -7.68 1.40 6.08
N VAL A 325 -8.70 0.67 5.60
CA VAL A 325 -10.10 0.93 5.94
C VAL A 325 -10.31 0.78 7.44
N PHE A 326 -9.87 -0.35 8.02
CA PHE A 326 -9.96 -0.60 9.45
C PHE A 326 -9.26 0.49 10.28
N GLY A 327 -8.02 0.85 9.90
CA GLY A 327 -7.24 1.88 10.56
C GLY A 327 -7.95 3.26 10.56
N ARG A 328 -8.58 3.63 9.46
CA ARG A 328 -9.40 4.86 9.39
C ARG A 328 -10.63 4.77 10.30
N THR A 329 -11.38 3.67 10.23
CA THR A 329 -12.61 3.50 11.02
C THR A 329 -12.31 3.54 12.52
N MET A 330 -11.30 2.78 12.96
CA MET A 330 -10.88 2.75 14.36
C MET A 330 -10.29 4.09 14.79
N GLY A 331 -9.40 4.67 13.98
CA GLY A 331 -8.80 5.96 14.27
C GLY A 331 -9.81 7.08 14.45
N ARG A 332 -10.87 7.11 13.62
CA ARG A 332 -11.98 8.05 13.80
C ARG A 332 -12.80 7.78 15.07
N ALA A 333 -13.07 6.51 15.38
CA ALA A 333 -13.78 6.15 16.60
C ALA A 333 -13.02 6.54 17.89
N PHE A 334 -11.68 6.59 17.85
CA PHE A 334 -10.85 7.04 18.97
C PHE A 334 -10.63 8.57 18.99
N LEU A 335 -10.62 9.24 17.83
CA LEU A 335 -10.32 10.67 17.72
C LEU A 335 -11.56 11.56 17.83
N LEU A 336 -12.75 11.10 17.43
CA LEU A 336 -13.97 11.89 17.56
C LEU A 336 -14.60 11.63 18.93
N PRO A 337 -14.88 12.68 19.75
CA PRO A 337 -15.64 12.49 20.98
C PRO A 337 -17.05 11.98 20.62
N ARG A 338 -17.54 11.02 21.40
CA ARG A 338 -18.96 10.69 21.41
C ARG A 338 -19.77 11.85 21.97
#